data_AF-A0A7X2FYQ1-F1
#
_entry.id   AF-A0A7X2FYQ1-F1
#
_cell.length_a   1.000
_cell.length_b   1.000
_cell.length_c   1.000
_cell.angle_alpha   90.00
_cell.angle_beta   90.00
_cell.angle_gamma   90.00
#
_symmetry.space_group_name_H-M   'P 1'
#
loop_
_entity.id
_entity.type
_entity.pdbx_description
1 polymer ?
#
loop_
_entity_poly.entity_id
_entity_poly.type
_entity_poly.pdbx_seq_one_letter_code
_entity_poly.pdbx_strand_id
1 'polypeptide(L)'
;MTDSDSSGPDTSRGKSDLAFRTISEVAAELDLPQHVLRFWETKFTQVRPMKRAGGRRYYRPEDMLLLSKIRKLLYDDGYTIKGVQKLLKDPSARLTADDKSEASSAAEQAPAAAKQDLSGLREIIDELTDIRRMLKAVDKVD
;
A
#
# COMPACT_ATOMS: atom_id res chain seq x y z
N MET A 1 23.23 -21.58 -23.39
CA MET A 1 23.93 -20.89 -22.30
C MET A 1 23.09 -19.67 -21.91
N THR A 2 21.93 -19.88 -21.25
CA THR A 2 21.72 -19.80 -19.79
C THR A 2 21.95 -18.37 -19.28
N ASP A 3 20.90 -17.54 -19.29
CA ASP A 3 19.93 -17.31 -18.19
C ASP A 3 20.46 -16.29 -17.18
N SER A 4 20.19 -15.00 -17.43
CA SER A 4 20.37 -13.93 -16.45
C SER A 4 19.10 -13.82 -15.61
N ASP A 5 19.09 -14.59 -14.54
CA ASP A 5 18.21 -14.46 -13.37
C ASP A 5 18.32 -13.04 -12.79
N SER A 6 17.19 -12.33 -12.70
CA SER A 6 17.04 -11.08 -11.95
C SER A 6 16.08 -11.32 -10.79
N SER A 7 16.54 -12.10 -9.82
CA SER A 7 15.94 -12.19 -8.50
C SER A 7 16.51 -11.07 -7.62
N GLY A 8 15.70 -10.05 -7.32
CA GLY A 8 16.02 -9.03 -6.31
C GLY A 8 16.13 -9.65 -4.90
N PRO A 9 16.85 -9.02 -3.96
CA PRO A 9 17.24 -9.69 -2.72
C PRO A 9 16.05 -9.83 -1.75
N ASP A 10 15.65 -11.09 -1.51
CA ASP A 10 14.82 -11.51 -0.39
C ASP A 10 15.57 -11.22 0.93
N THR A 11 15.27 -10.09 1.56
CA THR A 11 15.83 -9.68 2.86
C THR A 11 14.83 -9.87 4.01
N SER A 12 13.81 -10.72 3.83
CA SER A 12 12.74 -10.87 4.83
C SER A 12 13.08 -11.79 6.02
N ARG A 13 14.15 -12.60 5.95
CA ARG A 13 14.47 -13.57 7.00
C ARG A 13 15.54 -13.06 7.98
N GLY A 14 15.11 -12.37 9.04
CA GLY A 14 15.98 -12.11 10.20
C GLY A 14 15.66 -10.95 11.12
N LYS A 15 14.52 -10.26 10.97
CA LYS A 15 14.14 -9.18 11.90
C LYS A 15 13.32 -9.74 13.05
N SER A 16 13.61 -9.29 14.28
CA SER A 16 12.87 -9.72 15.47
C SER A 16 11.40 -9.34 15.36
N ASP A 17 10.50 -10.21 15.84
CA ASP A 17 9.05 -10.00 15.80
C ASP A 17 8.60 -8.69 16.47
N LEU A 18 9.45 -8.15 17.35
CA LEU A 18 9.23 -6.92 18.10
C LEU A 18 9.81 -5.66 17.44
N ALA A 19 10.44 -5.78 16.28
CA ALA A 19 11.06 -4.64 15.60
C ALA A 19 10.02 -3.65 15.06
N PHE A 20 10.34 -2.36 15.18
CA PHE A 20 9.61 -1.30 14.51
C PHE A 20 9.89 -1.35 13.01
N ARG A 21 8.85 -1.19 12.19
CA ARG A 21 8.95 -1.25 10.73
C ARG A 21 8.64 0.09 10.09
N THR A 22 9.35 0.44 9.03
CA THR A 22 9.04 1.61 8.19
C THR A 22 7.90 1.29 7.23
N ILE A 23 7.22 2.33 6.70
CA ILE A 23 6.14 2.14 5.73
C ILE A 23 6.54 1.32 4.49
N SER A 24 7.79 1.44 4.05
CA SER A 24 8.31 0.67 2.92
C SER A 24 8.46 -0.81 3.24
N GLU A 25 8.88 -1.15 4.47
CA GLU A 25 8.98 -2.53 4.94
C GLU A 25 7.59 -3.13 5.15
N VAL A 26 6.67 -2.40 5.77
CA VAL A 26 5.28 -2.85 5.95
C VAL A 26 4.59 -3.09 4.61
N ALA A 27 4.81 -2.20 3.63
CA ALA A 27 4.29 -2.35 2.28
C ALA A 27 4.79 -3.64 1.61
N ALA A 28 6.10 -3.92 1.72
CA ALA A 28 6.69 -5.13 1.17
C ALA A 28 6.16 -6.40 1.88
N GLU A 29 6.04 -6.39 3.21
CA GLU A 29 5.57 -7.56 3.97
C GLU A 29 4.09 -7.89 3.76
N LEU A 30 3.25 -6.87 3.54
CA LEU A 30 1.82 -7.05 3.29
C LEU A 30 1.49 -7.16 1.79
N ASP A 31 2.48 -7.04 0.91
CA ASP A 31 2.29 -6.95 -0.54
C ASP A 31 1.24 -5.88 -0.92
N LEU A 32 1.42 -4.68 -0.37
CA LEU A 32 0.53 -3.53 -0.58
C LEU A 32 1.33 -2.29 -0.99
N PRO A 33 0.82 -1.45 -1.89
CA PRO A 33 1.43 -0.15 -2.17
C PRO A 33 1.47 0.74 -0.92
N GLN A 34 2.56 1.50 -0.72
CA GLN A 34 2.71 2.40 0.44
C GLN A 34 1.57 3.42 0.55
N HIS A 35 1.00 3.89 -0.57
CA HIS A 35 -0.10 4.85 -0.54
C HIS A 35 -1.39 4.26 0.02
N VAL A 36 -1.61 2.94 -0.11
CA VAL A 36 -2.75 2.24 0.51
C VAL A 36 -2.61 2.26 2.03
N LEU A 37 -1.40 2.02 2.55
CA LEU A 37 -1.12 2.13 3.98
C LEU A 37 -1.35 3.55 4.52
N ARG A 38 -0.90 4.58 3.78
CA ARG A 38 -1.18 5.99 4.12
C ARG A 38 -2.67 6.28 4.15
N PHE A 39 -3.42 5.73 3.20
CA PHE A 39 -4.87 5.86 3.17
C PHE A 39 -5.52 5.15 4.35
N TRP A 40 -5.06 3.95 4.71
CA TRP A 40 -5.56 3.19 5.86
C TRP A 40 -5.30 3.90 7.19
N GLU A 41 -4.18 4.62 7.35
CA GLU A 41 -3.95 5.49 8.52
C GLU A 41 -5.08 6.51 8.72
N THR A 42 -5.72 6.97 7.64
CA THR A 42 -6.85 7.93 7.73
C THR A 42 -8.18 7.26 8.04
N LYS A 43 -8.32 5.96 7.75
CA LYS A 43 -9.58 5.21 7.92
C LYS A 43 -9.63 4.42 9.21
N PHE A 44 -8.51 3.90 9.67
CA PHE A 44 -8.44 3.05 10.86
C PHE A 44 -7.68 3.79 11.95
N THR A 45 -8.40 4.46 12.85
CA THR A 45 -7.82 5.27 13.92
C THR A 45 -7.01 4.47 14.94
N GLN A 46 -7.15 3.15 14.92
CA GLN A 46 -6.35 2.22 15.71
C GLN A 46 -4.93 2.03 15.15
N VAL A 47 -4.72 2.22 13.85
CA VAL A 47 -3.39 2.19 13.22
C VAL A 47 -2.72 3.54 13.46
N ARG A 48 -1.76 3.60 14.39
CA ARG A 48 -1.14 4.87 14.82
C ARG A 48 0.38 4.80 14.71
N PRO A 49 0.95 5.03 13.51
CA PRO A 49 2.38 5.02 13.34
C PRO A 49 3.05 6.10 14.19
N MET A 50 4.17 5.75 14.81
CA MET A 50 4.97 6.69 15.58
C MET A 50 5.71 7.64 14.63
N LYS A 51 5.47 8.95 14.81
CA LYS A 51 6.14 10.01 14.05
C LYS A 51 7.45 10.39 14.75
N ARG A 52 8.58 10.20 14.06
CA ARG A 52 9.91 10.64 14.55
C ARG A 52 10.27 12.01 13.97
N ALA A 53 11.26 12.69 14.55
CA ALA A 53 11.89 13.86 13.96
C ALA A 53 12.34 13.51 12.52
N GLY A 54 11.87 14.28 11.53
CA GLY A 54 12.09 14.01 10.11
C GLY A 54 10.91 13.37 9.36
N GLY A 55 9.73 13.22 9.99
CA GLY A 55 8.49 12.86 9.29
C GLY A 55 8.37 11.39 8.86
N ARG A 56 9.35 10.55 9.23
CA ARG A 56 9.30 9.10 9.01
C ARG A 56 8.30 8.44 9.95
N ARG A 57 7.56 7.47 9.41
CA ARG A 57 6.55 6.67 10.12
C ARG A 57 7.14 5.33 10.48
N TYR A 58 6.98 4.95 11.74
CA TYR A 58 7.35 3.63 12.25
C TYR A 58 6.11 2.94 12.82
N TYR A 59 5.84 1.73 12.35
CA TYR A 59 4.75 0.88 12.81
C TYR A 59 5.27 -0.04 13.90
N ARG A 60 4.47 -0.20 14.96
CA ARG A 60 4.72 -1.14 16.04
C ARG A 60 4.41 -2.58 15.57
N PRO A 61 4.91 -3.59 16.29
CA PRO A 61 4.48 -4.97 16.09
C PRO A 61 2.95 -5.13 16.17
N GLU A 62 2.29 -4.41 17.09
CA GLU A 62 0.82 -4.41 17.20
C GLU A 62 0.13 -3.82 15.96
N ASP A 63 0.68 -2.74 15.39
CA ASP A 63 0.18 -2.15 14.15
C ASP A 63 0.29 -3.15 12.99
N MET A 64 1.35 -3.97 12.95
CA MET A 64 1.54 -5.00 11.94
C MET A 64 0.47 -6.09 12.01
N LEU A 65 0.17 -6.57 13.22
CA LEU A 65 -0.90 -7.55 13.45
C LEU A 65 -2.25 -6.97 13.01
N LEU A 66 -2.52 -5.71 13.35
CA LEU A 66 -3.74 -5.02 12.97
C LEU A 66 -3.85 -4.83 11.45
N LEU A 67 -2.79 -4.37 10.80
CA LEU A 67 -2.75 -4.17 9.34
C LEU A 67 -2.91 -5.48 8.57
N SER A 68 -2.28 -6.56 9.05
CA SER A 68 -2.46 -7.91 8.50
C SER A 68 -3.92 -8.36 8.61
N LYS A 69 -4.56 -8.14 9.76
CA LYS A 69 -5.98 -8.43 9.97
C LYS A 69 -6.88 -7.60 9.04
N ILE A 70 -6.61 -6.31 8.90
CA ILE A 70 -7.37 -5.42 8.00
C ILE A 70 -7.25 -5.91 6.55
N ARG A 71 -6.04 -6.26 6.10
CA ARG A 71 -5.81 -6.81 4.76
C ARG A 71 -6.63 -8.06 4.53
N LYS A 72 -6.58 -9.02 5.44
CA LYS A 72 -7.36 -10.25 5.34
C LYS A 72 -8.87 -9.95 5.23
N LEU A 73 -9.38 -9.09 6.10
CA LEU A 73 -10.79 -8.74 6.07
C LEU A 73 -11.22 -8.07 4.76
N LEU A 74 -10.40 -7.16 4.22
CA LEU A 74 -10.74 -6.43 3.00
C LEU A 74 -10.56 -7.27 1.73
N TYR A 75 -9.46 -8.01 1.61
CA TYR A 75 -9.07 -8.71 0.38
C TYR A 75 -9.49 -10.16 0.36
N ASP A 76 -9.37 -10.88 1.47
CA ASP A 76 -9.65 -12.31 1.51
C ASP A 76 -11.14 -12.56 1.86
N ASP A 77 -11.66 -11.82 2.85
CA ASP A 77 -13.03 -12.01 3.32
C ASP A 77 -14.04 -11.08 2.61
N GLY A 78 -13.56 -10.11 1.84
CA GLY A 78 -14.38 -9.21 1.02
C GLY A 78 -15.16 -8.14 1.79
N TYR A 79 -14.76 -7.81 3.02
CA TYR A 79 -15.40 -6.73 3.76
C TYR A 79 -15.15 -5.36 3.14
N THR A 80 -16.09 -4.44 3.35
CA THR A 80 -15.89 -3.01 3.05
C THR A 80 -15.10 -2.33 4.16
N ILE A 81 -14.51 -1.16 3.86
CA ILE A 81 -13.81 -0.36 4.87
C ILE A 81 -14.74 -0.04 6.05
N LYS A 82 -16.02 0.26 5.79
CA LYS A 82 -17.02 0.53 6.85
C LYS A 82 -17.30 -0.74 7.68
N GLY A 83 -17.43 -1.90 7.03
CA GLY A 83 -17.61 -3.17 7.70
C GLY A 83 -16.45 -3.51 8.63
N VAL A 84 -15.21 -3.33 8.15
CA VAL A 84 -14.00 -3.54 8.98
C VAL A 84 -13.92 -2.53 10.12
N GLN A 85 -14.22 -1.25 9.88
CA GLN A 85 -14.27 -0.24 10.95
C GLN A 85 -15.26 -0.61 12.06
N LYS A 86 -16.43 -1.15 11.69
CA LYS A 86 -17.46 -1.60 12.64
C LYS A 86 -16.97 -2.80 13.45
N LEU A 87 -16.38 -3.80 12.81
CA LEU A 87 -15.82 -4.99 13.46
C LEU A 87 -14.64 -4.66 14.40
N LEU A 88 -13.83 -3.65 14.07
CA LEU A 88 -12.74 -3.18 14.93
C LEU A 88 -13.21 -2.33 16.12
N LYS A 89 -14.38 -1.68 16.02
CA LYS A 89 -14.96 -0.92 17.14
C LYS A 89 -15.70 -1.82 18.11
N ASP A 90 -16.46 -2.79 17.59
CA ASP A 90 -17.20 -3.75 18.38
C ASP A 90 -17.03 -5.15 17.77
N PRO A 91 -16.22 -6.02 18.41
CA PRO A 91 -16.00 -7.38 17.92
C PRO A 91 -17.24 -8.28 18.03
N SER A 92 -18.27 -7.88 18.78
CA SER A 92 -19.55 -8.60 18.92
C SER A 92 -20.63 -8.07 17.96
N ALA A 93 -20.32 -7.06 17.14
CA ALA A 93 -21.29 -6.46 16.25
C ALA A 93 -21.78 -7.47 15.20
N ARG A 94 -23.11 -7.54 15.01
CA ARG A 94 -23.69 -8.28 13.88
C ARG A 94 -23.41 -7.52 12.59
N LEU A 95 -22.66 -8.14 11.68
CA LEU A 95 -22.38 -7.64 10.34
C LEU A 95 -23.50 -8.06 9.40
N THR A 96 -23.89 -7.17 8.48
CA THR A 96 -24.91 -7.47 7.47
C THR A 96 -24.26 -7.87 6.14
N ALA A 97 -25.05 -8.36 5.19
CA ALA A 97 -24.55 -8.66 3.85
C ALA A 97 -23.95 -7.42 3.15
N ASP A 98 -24.47 -6.22 3.45
CA ASP A 98 -23.98 -4.94 2.93
C ASP A 98 -22.54 -4.64 3.41
N ASP A 99 -22.17 -5.08 4.62
CA ASP A 99 -20.81 -4.92 5.14
C ASP A 99 -19.77 -5.73 4.34
N LYS A 100 -20.21 -6.74 3.56
CA LYS A 100 -19.37 -7.67 2.77
C LYS A 100 -19.48 -7.46 1.24
N SER A 101 -20.37 -6.59 0.77
CA SER A 101 -20.76 -6.55 -0.64
C SER A 101 -20.28 -5.30 -1.39
N GLU A 102 -18.96 -5.03 -1.43
CA GLU A 102 -18.37 -4.07 -2.42
C GLU A 102 -16.92 -4.41 -2.83
N ALA A 103 -16.37 -5.59 -2.47
CA ALA A 103 -14.94 -5.88 -2.63
C ALA A 103 -14.42 -5.87 -4.09
N SER A 104 -15.27 -5.97 -5.10
CA SER A 104 -14.84 -5.78 -6.50
C SER A 104 -14.64 -4.32 -6.90
N SER A 105 -15.09 -3.34 -6.12
CA SER A 105 -14.93 -1.93 -6.47
C SER A 105 -13.81 -1.24 -5.72
N ALA A 106 -13.37 -1.70 -4.54
CA ALA A 106 -12.36 -0.98 -3.73
C ALA A 106 -10.94 -1.02 -4.31
N ALA A 107 -10.57 -2.06 -5.07
CA ALA A 107 -9.31 -2.10 -5.83
C ALA A 107 -9.32 -1.14 -7.05
N GLU A 108 -10.51 -0.81 -7.54
CA GLU A 108 -10.73 0.10 -8.68
C GLU A 108 -11.13 1.53 -8.22
N GLN A 109 -11.54 1.65 -6.96
CA GLN A 109 -11.89 2.84 -6.20
C GLN A 109 -10.86 3.11 -5.09
N ALA A 110 -9.57 3.17 -5.45
CA ALA A 110 -8.75 4.23 -4.88
C ALA A 110 -9.50 5.56 -5.10
N PRO A 111 -9.52 6.50 -4.13
CA PRO A 111 -10.35 7.70 -4.24
C PRO A 111 -10.10 8.35 -5.61
N ALA A 112 -11.16 8.72 -6.33
CA ALA A 112 -11.02 9.46 -7.58
C ALA A 112 -10.18 10.75 -7.40
N ALA A 113 -10.10 11.28 -6.18
CA ALA A 113 -9.17 12.34 -5.78
C ALA A 113 -7.67 11.95 -5.89
N ALA A 114 -7.29 10.68 -5.66
CA ALA A 114 -5.93 10.20 -5.91
C ALA A 114 -5.67 9.95 -7.40
N LYS A 115 -6.69 9.65 -8.22
CA LYS A 115 -6.55 9.61 -9.69
C LYS A 115 -6.24 11.00 -10.27
N GLN A 116 -6.74 12.07 -9.65
CA GLN A 116 -6.39 13.46 -10.01
C GLN A 116 -5.00 13.87 -9.52
N ASP A 117 -4.54 13.37 -8.38
CA ASP A 117 -3.18 13.62 -7.88
C ASP A 117 -2.11 12.85 -8.70
N LEU A 118 -2.50 11.72 -9.32
CA LEU A 118 -1.64 10.91 -10.19
C LEU A 118 -1.66 11.35 -11.66
N SER A 119 -2.60 12.19 -12.11
CA SER A 119 -2.62 12.66 -13.51
C SER A 119 -1.41 13.55 -13.80
N GLY A 120 -1.04 14.44 -12.87
CA GLY A 120 0.18 15.24 -12.99
C GLY A 120 1.45 14.36 -12.99
N LEU A 121 1.47 13.27 -12.23
CA LEU A 121 2.57 12.30 -12.27
C LEU A 121 2.62 11.52 -13.59
N ARG A 122 1.47 11.24 -14.21
CA ARG A 122 1.38 10.60 -15.53
C ARG A 122 1.94 11.50 -16.62
N GLU A 123 1.56 12.79 -16.61
CA GLU A 123 2.07 13.80 -17.56
C GLU A 123 3.58 13.94 -17.47
N ILE A 124 4.14 14.01 -16.26
CA ILE A 124 5.59 14.09 -16.04
C ILE A 124 6.30 12.82 -16.56
N ILE A 125 5.70 11.64 -16.37
CA ILE A 125 6.27 10.38 -16.89
C ILE A 125 6.28 10.37 -18.42
N ASP A 126 5.21 10.84 -19.06
CA ASP A 126 5.12 10.91 -20.52
C ASP A 126 6.17 11.89 -21.08
N GLU A 127 6.32 13.08 -20.49
CA GLU A 127 7.36 14.05 -20.85
C GLU A 127 8.78 13.48 -20.71
N LEU A 128 9.08 12.82 -19.58
CA LEU A 128 10.39 12.21 -19.35
C LEU A 128 10.67 11.06 -20.33
N THR A 129 9.63 10.34 -20.76
CA THR A 129 9.75 9.25 -21.73
C THR A 129 10.06 9.80 -23.13
N ASP A 130 9.43 10.91 -23.51
CA ASP A 130 9.71 11.60 -24.77
C ASP A 130 11.11 12.23 -24.79
N ILE A 131 11.53 12.89 -23.72
CA ILE A 131 12.91 13.42 -23.59
C ILE A 131 13.93 12.30 -23.72
N ARG A 132 13.70 11.15 -23.05
CA ARG A 132 14.57 9.98 -23.17
C ARG A 132 14.63 9.44 -24.60
N ARG A 133 13.50 9.47 -25.32
CA ARG A 133 13.43 9.05 -26.73
C ARG A 133 14.21 10.00 -27.63
N MET A 134 14.10 11.32 -27.39
CA MET A 134 14.84 12.34 -28.14
C MET A 134 16.35 12.22 -27.90
N LEU A 135 16.80 12.04 -26.66
CA LEU A 135 18.22 11.83 -26.35
C LEU A 135 18.78 10.59 -27.05
N LYS A 136 18.06 9.47 -27.03
CA LYS A 136 18.46 8.27 -27.78
C LYS A 136 18.52 8.46 -29.30
N ALA A 137 17.73 9.39 -29.84
CA ALA A 137 17.74 9.70 -31.26
C ALA A 137 18.92 10.61 -31.61
N VAL A 138 19.31 11.53 -30.73
CA VAL A 138 20.51 12.37 -30.87
C VAL A 138 21.78 11.51 -30.85
N ASP A 139 21.88 10.54 -29.93
CA ASP A 139 23.01 9.60 -29.85
C ASP A 139 23.15 8.67 -31.08
N LYS A 140 22.19 8.69 -32.01
CA LYS A 140 22.15 7.84 -33.21
C LYS A 140 22.43 8.60 -34.51
N VAL A 141 22.65 9.92 -34.42
CA VAL A 141 22.88 10.82 -35.55
C VAL A 141 24.37 11.16 -35.72
N ASP A 142 25.22 10.71 -34.79
CA ASP A 142 26.69 10.68 -34.92
C ASP A 142 27.20 9.24 -35.14
#